data_AF-A0A5D4REX6-F1
#
_entry.id   AF-A0A5D4REX6-F1
#
_cell.length_a   1.000
_cell.length_b   1.000
_cell.length_c   1.000
_cell.angle_alpha   90.00
_cell.angle_beta   90.00
_cell.angle_gamma   90.00
#
_symmetry.space_group_name_H-M   'P 1'
#
loop_
_entity.id
_entity.type
_entity.pdbx_description
1 polymer ?
#
loop_
_entity_poly.entity_id
_entity_poly.type
_entity_poly.pdbx_seq_one_letter_code
_entity_poly.pdbx_strand_id
1 'polypeptide(L)'
;MVTAIVIPIICLYFFWVTRKERRKSEAEWRSIGTVPEEAVIEGKVTALSLEKQRYYHHLHVWVLEMRIQAASKTIIARKLQAADQGFRNSDIKEGGYVILFGKWQKDIFIVNRSRLQEVLKTD
;
A
#
# COMPACT_ATOMS: atom_id res chain seq x y z
N MET A 1 23.44 -41.15 18.47
CA MET A 1 22.15 -41.22 19.18
C MET A 1 21.55 -39.83 19.44
N VAL A 2 22.31 -38.84 19.95
CA VAL A 2 21.82 -37.48 20.24
C VAL A 2 21.29 -36.72 19.00
N THR A 3 21.96 -36.84 17.87
CA THR A 3 21.57 -36.17 16.60
C THR A 3 20.18 -36.59 16.09
N ALA A 4 19.78 -37.84 16.35
CA ALA A 4 18.48 -38.37 15.92
C ALA A 4 17.29 -37.74 16.67
N ILE A 5 17.52 -37.19 17.86
CA ILE A 5 16.50 -36.51 18.67
C ILE A 5 16.55 -34.99 18.43
N VAL A 6 17.76 -34.45 18.25
CA VAL A 6 17.96 -33.01 18.06
C VAL A 6 17.38 -32.52 16.72
N ILE A 7 17.56 -33.26 15.62
CA ILE A 7 17.04 -32.86 14.30
C ILE A 7 15.51 -32.71 14.30
N PRO A 8 14.71 -33.69 14.78
CA PRO A 8 13.26 -33.54 14.87
C PRO A 8 12.80 -32.34 15.70
N ILE A 9 13.45 -32.06 16.84
CA ILE A 9 13.11 -30.94 17.71
C ILE A 9 13.36 -29.60 17.01
N ILE A 10 14.52 -29.47 16.33
CA ILE A 10 14.86 -28.28 15.56
C ILE A 10 13.86 -28.09 14.40
N CYS A 11 13.53 -29.15 13.68
CA CYS A 11 12.54 -29.11 12.60
C CYS A 11 11.15 -28.65 13.11
N LEU A 12 10.70 -29.15 14.27
CA LEU A 12 9.45 -28.72 14.90
C LEU A 12 9.48 -27.23 15.28
N TYR A 13 10.58 -26.76 15.86
CA TYR A 13 10.75 -25.35 16.20
C TYR A 13 10.65 -24.46 14.96
N PHE A 14 11.43 -24.74 13.92
CA PHE A 14 11.38 -23.98 12.67
C PHE A 14 10.01 -24.05 11.99
N PHE A 15 9.34 -25.19 12.04
CA PHE A 15 7.98 -25.34 11.52
C PHE A 15 7.02 -24.39 12.22
N TRP A 16 7.10 -24.29 13.54
CA TRP A 16 6.24 -23.42 14.33
C TRP A 16 6.52 -21.93 14.08
N VAL A 17 7.80 -21.54 14.05
CA VAL A 17 8.24 -20.18 13.73
C VAL A 17 7.77 -19.77 12.33
N THR A 18 8.04 -20.60 11.32
CA THR A 18 7.65 -20.34 9.93
C THR A 18 6.13 -20.22 9.79
N ARG A 19 5.36 -21.08 10.47
CA ARG A 19 3.90 -21.02 10.45
C ARG A 19 3.37 -19.72 11.06
N LYS A 20 3.99 -19.23 12.13
CA LYS A 20 3.63 -17.97 12.78
C LYS A 20 3.95 -16.77 11.88
N GLU A 21 5.12 -16.76 11.25
CA GLU A 21 5.53 -15.68 10.34
C GLU A 21 4.62 -15.59 9.11
N ARG A 22 4.30 -16.73 8.46
CA ARG A 22 3.39 -16.74 7.32
C ARG A 22 2.03 -16.12 7.64
N ARG A 23 1.46 -16.46 8.79
CA ARG A 23 0.18 -15.89 9.25
C ARG A 23 0.27 -14.39 9.50
N LYS A 24 1.39 -13.92 10.06
CA LYS A 24 1.63 -12.50 10.29
C LYS A 24 1.74 -11.73 8.97
N SER A 25 2.55 -12.21 8.02
CA SER A 25 2.69 -11.58 6.69
C SER A 25 1.36 -11.55 5.94
N GLU A 26 0.55 -12.61 6.04
CA GLU A 26 -0.77 -12.66 5.39
C GLU A 26 -1.76 -11.66 6.02
N ALA A 27 -1.78 -11.54 7.35
CA ALA A 27 -2.60 -10.56 8.05
C ALA A 27 -2.19 -9.12 7.71
N GLU A 28 -0.89 -8.84 7.73
CA GLU A 28 -0.33 -7.53 7.34
C GLU A 28 -0.67 -7.20 5.88
N TRP A 29 -0.53 -8.17 4.97
CA TRP A 29 -0.87 -8.02 3.56
C TRP A 29 -2.35 -7.65 3.35
N ARG A 30 -3.27 -8.31 4.05
CA ARG A 30 -4.71 -7.97 3.99
C ARG A 30 -5.00 -6.55 4.50
N SER A 31 -4.19 -6.06 5.45
CA SER A 31 -4.35 -4.73 6.05
C SER A 31 -3.55 -3.62 5.34
N ILE A 32 -2.80 -3.92 4.28
CA ILE A 32 -1.78 -3.01 3.73
C ILE A 32 -2.33 -1.67 3.22
N GLY A 33 -3.61 -1.63 2.82
CA GLY A 33 -4.28 -0.41 2.39
C GLY A 33 -4.89 0.41 3.52
N THR A 34 -4.92 -0.12 4.74
CA THR A 34 -5.46 0.56 5.92
C THR A 34 -4.32 1.21 6.69
N VAL A 35 -4.09 2.50 6.45
CA VAL A 35 -3.09 3.29 7.17
C VAL A 35 -3.73 4.44 7.95
N PRO A 36 -3.18 4.86 9.10
CA PRO A 36 -3.74 5.98 9.84
C PRO A 36 -3.69 7.27 8.98
N GLU A 37 -4.76 8.06 9.08
CA GLU A 37 -4.92 9.33 8.37
C GLU A 37 -4.35 10.49 9.21
N GLU A 38 -3.03 10.58 9.28
CA GLU A 38 -2.32 11.57 10.11
C GLU A 38 -2.11 12.91 9.40
N ALA A 39 -2.13 12.90 8.07
CA ALA A 39 -1.87 14.05 7.23
C ALA A 39 -2.80 14.07 6.01
N VAL A 40 -2.99 15.28 5.47
CA VAL A 40 -3.81 15.53 4.29
C VAL A 40 -2.98 16.28 3.27
N ILE A 41 -3.06 15.85 2.01
CA ILE A 41 -2.44 16.56 0.88
C ILE A 41 -3.49 16.85 -0.18
N GLU A 42 -3.42 18.04 -0.76
CA GLU A 42 -4.27 18.47 -1.85
C GLU A 42 -3.42 18.93 -3.03
N GLY A 43 -3.88 18.66 -4.24
CA GLY A 43 -3.18 19.11 -5.43
C GLY A 43 -3.66 18.43 -6.71
N LYS A 44 -2.97 18.76 -7.80
CA LYS A 44 -3.26 18.24 -9.13
C LYS A 44 -2.46 16.99 -9.40
N VAL A 45 -3.11 15.92 -9.85
CA VAL A 45 -2.42 14.70 -10.31
C VAL A 45 -1.74 14.99 -11.64
N THR A 46 -0.41 14.94 -11.67
CA THR A 46 0.39 15.13 -12.88
C THR A 46 0.74 13.83 -13.58
N ALA A 47 0.86 12.73 -12.84
CA ALA A 47 1.10 11.39 -13.41
C ALA A 47 0.46 10.31 -12.54
N LEU A 48 0.00 9.25 -13.18
CA LEU A 48 -0.63 8.09 -12.55
C LEU A 48 -0.03 6.80 -13.13
N SER A 49 0.49 5.93 -12.27
CA SER A 49 0.95 4.59 -12.64
C SER A 49 0.31 3.55 -11.75
N LEU A 50 -0.22 2.48 -12.33
CA LEU A 50 -0.73 1.32 -11.61
C LEU A 50 0.14 0.11 -11.91
N GLU A 51 0.75 -0.43 -10.86
CA GLU A 51 1.66 -1.56 -10.97
C GLU A 51 1.25 -2.68 -10.02
N LYS A 52 1.44 -3.93 -10.46
CA LYS A 52 1.33 -5.11 -9.59
C LYS A 52 2.72 -5.48 -9.10
N GLN A 53 2.95 -5.36 -7.80
CA GLN A 53 4.24 -5.67 -7.18
C GLN A 53 4.15 -6.92 -6.28
N ARG A 54 5.26 -7.63 -6.16
CA ARG A 54 5.37 -8.79 -5.27
C ARG A 54 5.58 -8.32 -3.84
N TYR A 55 4.74 -8.77 -2.91
CA TYR A 55 4.83 -8.42 -1.50
C TYR A 55 5.57 -9.48 -0.68
N TYR A 56 5.08 -10.72 -0.68
CA TYR A 56 5.71 -11.82 0.06
C TYR A 56 5.35 -13.17 -0.55
N HIS A 57 6.36 -13.93 -1.01
CA HIS A 57 6.17 -15.19 -1.75
C HIS A 57 5.19 -15.09 -2.92
N HIS A 58 3.96 -15.56 -2.74
CA HIS A 58 2.90 -15.55 -3.76
C HIS A 58 1.92 -14.39 -3.57
N LEU A 59 2.05 -13.61 -2.49
CA LEU A 59 1.22 -12.45 -2.20
C LEU A 59 1.68 -11.28 -3.06
N HIS A 60 0.72 -10.65 -3.73
CA HIS A 60 0.93 -9.50 -4.61
C HIS A 60 0.12 -8.32 -4.11
N VAL A 61 0.61 -7.11 -4.39
CA VAL A 61 -0.03 -5.86 -4.01
C VAL A 61 -0.14 -4.99 -5.26
N TRP A 62 -1.29 -4.35 -5.43
CA TRP A 62 -1.46 -3.27 -6.36
C TRP A 62 -0.92 -1.99 -5.75
N VAL A 63 -0.02 -1.33 -6.49
CA VAL A 63 0.60 -0.07 -6.13
C VAL A 63 0.16 0.96 -7.15
N LEU A 64 -0.67 1.91 -6.72
CA LEU A 64 -1.02 3.08 -7.51
C LEU A 64 -0.11 4.23 -7.08
N GLU A 65 0.87 4.55 -7.91
CA GLU A 65 1.74 5.70 -7.73
C GLU A 65 1.13 6.92 -8.42
N MET A 66 1.00 7.99 -7.66
CA MET A 66 0.50 9.29 -8.09
C MET A 66 1.57 10.33 -7.85
N ARG A 67 1.85 11.14 -8.87
CA ARG A 67 2.60 12.39 -8.68
C ARG A 67 1.59 13.52 -8.55
N ILE A 68 1.71 14.28 -7.47
CA ILE A 68 0.79 15.37 -7.15
C ILE A 68 1.58 16.65 -7.11
N GLN A 69 1.16 17.62 -7.93
CA GLN A 69 1.66 18.98 -7.84
C GLN A 69 0.84 19.73 -6.78
N ALA A 70 1.47 20.00 -5.64
CA ALA A 70 0.89 20.75 -4.53
C ALA A 70 1.65 22.08 -4.41
N ALA A 71 0.94 23.20 -4.58
CA ALA A 71 1.50 24.56 -4.59
C ALA A 71 2.78 24.69 -5.44
N SER A 72 3.96 24.57 -4.84
CA SER A 72 5.28 24.68 -5.48
C SER A 72 6.11 23.40 -5.49
N LYS A 73 5.60 22.28 -4.95
CA LYS A 73 6.34 21.01 -4.83
C LYS A 73 5.59 19.85 -5.48
N THR A 74 6.34 18.92 -6.05
CA THR A 74 5.81 17.64 -6.52
C THR A 74 5.95 16.60 -5.41
N ILE A 75 4.85 15.98 -5.02
CA ILE A 75 4.78 14.94 -3.99
C ILE A 75 4.50 13.60 -4.66
N ILE A 76 5.18 12.54 -4.20
CA ILE A 76 4.90 11.17 -4.61
C ILE A 76 3.95 10.56 -3.58
N ALA A 77 2.75 10.19 -4.01
CA ALA A 77 1.76 9.50 -3.21
C ALA A 77 1.57 8.08 -3.73
N ARG A 78 1.45 7.11 -2.83
CA ARG A 78 1.23 5.70 -3.18
C ARG A 78 0.01 5.17 -2.44
N LYS A 79 -0.90 4.55 -3.19
CA LYS A 79 -2.00 3.76 -2.62
C LYS A 79 -1.68 2.28 -2.82
N LEU A 80 -1.73 1.54 -1.72
CA LEU A 80 -1.43 0.11 -1.67
C LEU A 80 -2.73 -0.65 -1.48
N GLN A 81 -2.95 -1.71 -2.24
CA GLN A 81 -4.10 -2.61 -2.04
C GLN A 81 -3.67 -4.06 -2.26
N ALA A 82 -4.14 -4.97 -1.40
CA ALA A 82 -3.96 -6.40 -1.60
C ALA A 82 -4.55 -6.84 -2.95
N ALA A 83 -3.84 -7.69 -3.68
CA ALA A 83 -4.25 -8.11 -5.02
C ALA A 83 -5.33 -9.20 -5.05
N ASP A 84 -5.78 -9.74 -3.91
CA ASP A 84 -6.98 -10.59 -3.84
C ASP A 84 -8.26 -9.78 -4.04
N GLN A 85 -8.27 -8.54 -3.59
CA GLN A 85 -9.36 -7.60 -3.77
C GLN A 85 -9.21 -6.99 -5.17
N GLY A 86 -10.26 -7.12 -5.99
CA GLY A 86 -10.33 -6.43 -7.27
C GLY A 86 -9.93 -4.97 -7.07
N PHE A 87 -8.96 -4.48 -7.84
CA PHE A 87 -8.42 -3.15 -7.64
C PHE A 87 -9.55 -2.14 -7.82
N ARG A 88 -9.97 -1.52 -6.70
CA ARG A 88 -10.97 -0.46 -6.75
C ARG A 88 -10.23 0.79 -7.20
N ASN A 89 -10.11 0.89 -8.52
CA ASN A 89 -9.61 2.07 -9.21
C ASN A 89 -10.47 3.23 -8.70
N SER A 90 -9.91 4.03 -7.81
CA SER A 90 -10.52 5.31 -7.50
C SER A 90 -10.54 6.10 -8.80
N ASP A 91 -11.64 6.77 -9.13
CA ASP A 91 -11.89 7.56 -10.36
C ASP A 91 -10.91 8.74 -10.59
N ILE A 92 -9.74 8.68 -9.95
CA ILE A 92 -8.59 9.54 -10.12
C ILE A 92 -8.06 9.38 -11.53
N LYS A 93 -8.09 10.50 -12.26
CA LYS A 93 -7.48 10.63 -13.58
C LYS A 93 -6.34 11.64 -13.52
N GLU A 94 -5.38 11.46 -14.41
CA GLU A 94 -4.35 12.47 -14.63
C GLU A 94 -5.00 13.81 -14.99
N GLY A 95 -4.46 14.88 -14.44
CA GLY A 95 -5.00 16.24 -14.57
C GLY A 95 -6.10 16.59 -13.55
N GLY A 96 -6.65 15.63 -12.82
CA GLY A 96 -7.66 15.88 -11.79
C GLY A 96 -7.08 16.52 -10.52
N TYR A 97 -7.90 17.28 -9.80
CA TYR A 97 -7.59 17.75 -8.44
C TYR A 97 -8.11 16.75 -7.42
N VAL A 98 -7.24 16.34 -6.49
CA VAL A 98 -7.55 15.33 -5.47
C VAL A 98 -7.11 15.79 -4.09
N ILE A 99 -7.84 15.32 -3.08
CA ILE A 99 -7.48 15.42 -1.68
C ILE A 99 -7.20 13.99 -1.19
N LEU A 100 -6.00 13.75 -0.69
CA LEU A 100 -5.56 12.45 -0.19
C LEU A 100 -5.33 12.51 1.31
N PHE A 101 -5.82 11.47 2.00
CA PHE A 101 -5.70 11.28 3.44
C PHE A 101 -4.83 10.06 3.70
N GLY A 102 -3.89 10.20 4.63
CA GLY A 102 -2.94 9.13 4.89
C GLY A 102 -1.79 9.59 5.78
N LYS A 103 -0.63 8.97 5.61
CA LYS A 103 0.55 9.27 6.43
C LYS A 103 1.80 9.43 5.57
N TRP A 104 2.77 10.17 6.10
CA TRP A 104 4.10 10.21 5.54
C TRP A 104 4.89 8.98 5.94
N GLN A 105 5.52 8.34 4.97
CA GLN A 105 6.51 7.31 5.19
C GLN A 105 7.80 7.71 4.50
N LYS A 106 8.69 8.35 5.25
CA LYS A 106 9.89 9.02 4.73
C LYS A 106 9.46 10.12 3.73
N ASP A 107 9.81 9.98 2.45
CA ASP A 107 9.51 10.94 1.39
C ASP A 107 8.27 10.59 0.56
N ILE A 108 7.60 9.48 0.89
CA ILE A 108 6.44 8.99 0.14
C ILE A 108 5.20 9.12 1.01
N PHE A 109 4.14 9.67 0.43
CA PHE A 109 2.85 9.76 1.10
C PHE A 109 2.04 8.48 0.86
N ILE A 110 1.72 7.74 1.92
CA ILE A 110 0.91 6.51 1.80
C ILE A 110 -0.56 6.86 2.02
N VAL A 111 -1.36 6.59 1.00
CA VAL A 111 -2.76 6.98 0.92
C VAL A 111 -3.65 5.89 1.50
N ASN A 112 -4.52 6.26 2.44
CA ASN A 112 -5.65 5.43 2.87
C ASN A 112 -6.87 5.76 2.01
N ARG A 113 -7.32 7.02 2.08
CA ARG A 113 -8.52 7.50 1.42
C ARG A 113 -8.18 8.62 0.43
N SER A 114 -8.89 8.62 -0.69
CA SER A 114 -8.85 9.69 -1.69
C SER A 114 -10.24 10.27 -1.90
N ARG A 115 -10.31 11.58 -2.10
CA ARG A 115 -11.51 12.31 -2.50
C ARG A 115 -11.19 13.12 -3.76
N LEU A 116 -12.05 13.00 -4.77
CA LEU A 116 -11.98 13.86 -5.94
C LEU A 116 -12.54 15.23 -5.57
N GLN A 117 -11.81 16.28 -5.94
CA GLN A 117 -12.32 17.64 -5.88
C GLN A 117 -12.89 17.95 -7.26
N GLU A 118 -14.21 17.86 -7.40
CA GLU A 118 -14.88 18.39 -8.59
C GLU A 118 -14.67 19.89 -8.60
N VAL A 119 -13.82 20.37 -9.52
CA VAL A 119 -13.67 21.79 -9.77
C VAL A 119 -15.02 22.26 -10.30
N LEU A 120 -15.74 23.05 -9.51
CA LEU A 120 -16.91 23.80 -9.96
C LEU A 120 -16.50 24.61 -11.19
N LYS A 121 -16.85 24.11 -12.38
CA LYS A 121 -16.87 24.92 -13.59
C LYS A 121 -17.87 26.04 -13.30
N THR A 122 -17.34 27.23 -13.04
CA THR A 122 -18.16 28.44 -13.09
C THR A 122 -18.19 28.83 -14.56
N ASP A 123 -19.40 28.86 -15.13
CA ASP A 123 -19.70 29.25 -16.52
C ASP A 123 -19.14 30.63 -16.89
#